data_AF-A0A6P4J3H0-F1
#
_entry.id   AF-A0A6P4J3H0-F1
#
_cell.length_a   1.000
_cell.length_b   1.000
_cell.length_c   1.000
_cell.angle_alpha   90.00
_cell.angle_beta   90.00
_cell.angle_gamma   90.00
#
_symmetry.space_group_name_H-M   'P 1'
#
loop_
_entity.id
_entity.type
_entity.pdbx_description
1 polymer ?
#
loop_
_entity_poly.entity_id
_entity_poly.type
_entity_poly.pdbx_seq_one_letter_code
_entity_poly.pdbx_strand_id
1 'polypeptide(L)'
;MHSVLLIFIVLNCLLWCFQGQTASVSSNHPRLPMPLHSISAEHISKDFYYAIEKSDRSKDKLQRKLLHFFENLQKNLTMSTVLSDFGKSDTSAENYIVRIHELLKFFYEASNVFEEFSNDVEKFYEASKNSSHALLLKLRQVPTAQPKYVKVLLTNYFAEMEFFNIMFSEIVNDAMEYTVGTLTAIQKIFFYYAEAQSFILHNWKLKLNLECRELYVDFLQHHSAKIFECAAGHNLELTYDVYAVTKLNVKYIMKQLEFRIQRLFNCFIFGSYAIQCTFLNNADRDFENLFIKLAELEMYLDIKTKTGLVSVLRRRRGRDADEFTKADSIIDKCLLNDFPRNQISNRLKGCFYNF
;
A
#
# COMPACT_ATOMS: atom_id res chain seq x y z
N MET A 1 -20.92 34.71 -45.27
CA MET A 1 -19.58 35.14 -44.83
C MET A 1 -18.85 34.11 -43.94
N HIS A 2 -19.52 33.25 -43.17
CA HIS A 2 -18.83 32.29 -42.29
C HIS A 2 -18.17 31.07 -42.98
N SER A 3 -18.66 30.61 -44.14
CA SER A 3 -18.05 29.45 -44.84
C SER A 3 -16.70 29.76 -45.50
N VAL A 4 -16.46 31.00 -45.93
CA VAL A 4 -15.20 31.40 -46.59
C VAL A 4 -14.05 31.45 -45.58
N LEU A 5 -14.35 31.85 -44.34
CA LEU A 5 -13.38 31.95 -43.25
C LEU A 5 -12.93 30.56 -42.78
N LEU A 6 -13.86 29.60 -42.76
CA LEU A 6 -13.59 28.20 -42.41
C LEU A 6 -12.72 27.51 -43.47
N ILE A 7 -12.98 27.78 -44.75
CA ILE A 7 -12.14 27.29 -45.86
C ILE A 7 -10.72 27.86 -45.77
N PHE A 8 -10.58 29.15 -45.42
CA PHE A 8 -9.27 29.79 -45.26
C PHE A 8 -8.45 29.26 -44.07
N ILE A 9 -9.13 28.90 -42.98
CA ILE A 9 -8.49 28.26 -41.81
C ILE A 9 -8.02 26.85 -42.16
N VAL A 10 -8.86 26.06 -42.84
CA VAL A 10 -8.51 24.70 -43.26
C VAL A 10 -7.35 24.71 -44.27
N LEU A 11 -7.35 25.64 -45.22
CA LEU A 11 -6.25 25.81 -46.18
C LEU A 11 -4.95 26.23 -45.51
N ASN A 12 -5.00 27.13 -44.52
CA ASN A 12 -3.81 27.47 -43.74
C ASN A 12 -3.31 26.28 -42.91
N CYS A 13 -4.18 25.52 -42.26
CA CYS A 13 -3.76 24.31 -41.56
C CYS A 13 -3.14 23.27 -42.50
N LEU A 14 -3.67 23.09 -43.71
CA LEU A 14 -3.11 22.20 -44.72
C LEU A 14 -1.76 22.68 -45.26
N LEU A 15 -1.58 23.99 -45.46
CA LEU A 15 -0.31 24.60 -45.86
C LEU A 15 0.76 24.44 -44.77
N TRP A 16 0.40 24.58 -43.49
CA TRP A 16 1.33 24.35 -42.37
C TRP A 16 1.70 22.86 -42.21
N CYS A 17 0.75 21.94 -42.43
CA CYS A 17 1.05 20.50 -42.47
C CYS A 17 1.96 20.12 -43.64
N PHE A 18 1.76 20.71 -44.83
CA PHE A 18 2.63 20.48 -45.99
C PHE A 18 4.02 21.10 -45.82
N GLN A 19 4.12 22.31 -45.27
CA GLN A 19 5.42 22.94 -44.98
C GLN A 19 6.20 22.17 -43.89
N GLY A 20 5.52 21.61 -42.90
CA GLY A 20 6.10 20.71 -41.90
C GLY A 20 6.66 19.41 -42.50
N GLN A 21 6.02 18.87 -43.54
CA GLN A 21 6.51 17.68 -44.27
C GLN A 21 7.63 17.99 -45.28
N THR A 22 7.64 19.16 -45.91
CA THR A 22 8.72 19.53 -46.83
C THR A 22 9.99 19.98 -46.11
N ALA A 23 9.88 20.55 -44.91
CA ALA A 23 11.03 20.88 -44.07
C ALA A 23 11.78 19.63 -43.55
N SER A 24 11.10 18.47 -43.47
CA SER A 24 11.74 17.19 -43.11
C SER A 24 12.47 16.48 -44.27
N VAL A 25 12.43 17.02 -45.50
CA VAL A 25 13.00 16.35 -46.69
C VAL A 25 14.30 17.01 -47.19
N SER A 26 14.70 18.16 -46.64
CA SER A 26 15.93 18.87 -47.03
C SER A 26 16.85 19.20 -45.86
N SER A 27 17.20 18.20 -45.06
CA SER A 27 18.40 18.26 -44.23
C SER A 27 19.33 17.11 -44.64
N ASN A 28 20.40 17.45 -45.34
CA ASN A 28 21.56 16.58 -45.52
C ASN A 28 22.18 16.29 -44.14
N HIS A 29 21.60 15.33 -43.43
CA HIS A 29 22.23 14.69 -42.29
C HIS A 29 22.96 13.44 -42.77
N PRO A 30 24.21 13.19 -42.34
CA PRO A 30 24.86 11.92 -42.60
C PRO A 30 23.95 10.80 -42.07
N ARG A 31 23.60 9.84 -42.94
CA ARG A 31 22.85 8.64 -42.57
C ARG A 31 23.55 7.96 -41.40
N LEU A 32 22.98 8.06 -40.20
CA LEU A 32 23.31 7.18 -39.08
C LEU A 32 22.81 5.78 -39.45
N PRO A 33 23.69 4.77 -39.57
CA PRO A 33 23.27 3.39 -39.72
C PRO A 33 22.98 2.86 -38.31
N MET A 34 21.80 3.14 -37.79
CA MET A 34 21.23 2.30 -36.73
C MET A 34 20.02 1.59 -37.29
N PRO A 35 19.93 0.25 -37.18
CA PRO A 35 18.65 -0.40 -37.38
C PRO A 35 17.70 0.18 -36.34
N LEU A 36 16.51 0.60 -36.77
CA LEU A 36 15.34 0.74 -35.89
C LEU A 36 15.04 -0.64 -35.31
N HIS A 37 15.84 -1.12 -34.36
CA HIS A 37 15.32 -2.00 -33.34
C HIS A 37 14.31 -1.16 -32.58
N SER A 38 13.07 -1.61 -32.64
CA SER A 38 11.92 -1.07 -31.92
C SER A 38 12.32 -0.71 -30.50
N ILE A 39 12.68 0.55 -30.28
CA ILE A 39 12.58 1.16 -28.95
C ILE A 39 11.07 1.26 -28.77
N SER A 40 10.45 0.17 -28.31
CA SER A 40 9.08 0.26 -27.83
C SER A 40 9.12 1.38 -26.79
N ALA A 41 8.26 2.39 -26.96
CA ALA A 41 8.04 3.39 -25.94
C ALA A 41 7.40 2.65 -24.76
N GLU A 42 8.22 1.98 -23.95
CA GLU A 42 7.75 0.91 -23.09
C GLU A 42 7.37 1.48 -21.74
N HIS A 43 6.14 1.18 -21.37
CA HIS A 43 5.42 1.76 -20.25
C HIS A 43 5.93 1.17 -18.93
N ILE A 44 5.55 1.76 -17.79
CA ILE A 44 5.72 1.14 -16.48
C ILE A 44 5.26 -0.34 -16.55
N SER A 45 6.01 -1.25 -15.93
CA SER A 45 5.70 -2.69 -15.99
C SER A 45 4.24 -2.96 -15.63
N LYS A 46 3.61 -3.89 -16.36
CA LYS A 46 2.28 -4.40 -15.99
C LYS A 46 2.26 -4.94 -14.56
N ASP A 47 3.39 -5.46 -14.09
CA ASP A 47 3.53 -5.99 -12.73
C ASP A 47 3.28 -4.92 -11.65
N PHE A 48 3.67 -3.67 -11.90
CA PHE A 48 3.38 -2.56 -10.99
C PHE A 48 1.87 -2.31 -10.85
N TYR A 49 1.16 -2.26 -11.98
CA TYR A 49 -0.28 -2.05 -11.98
C TYR A 49 -1.04 -3.25 -11.41
N TYR A 50 -0.56 -4.47 -11.68
CA TYR A 50 -1.11 -5.68 -11.09
C TYR A 50 -0.91 -5.71 -9.56
N ALA A 51 0.27 -5.30 -9.07
CA ALA A 51 0.53 -5.22 -7.64
C ALA A 51 -0.39 -4.21 -6.94
N ILE A 52 -0.67 -3.06 -7.58
CA ILE A 52 -1.68 -2.09 -7.11
C ILE A 52 -3.07 -2.73 -7.04
N GLU A 53 -3.50 -3.37 -8.13
CA GLU A 53 -4.84 -3.96 -8.19
C GLU A 53 -5.00 -5.08 -7.15
N LYS A 54 -3.96 -5.89 -6.96
CA LYS A 54 -3.97 -6.97 -5.99
C LYS A 54 -4.04 -6.45 -4.55
N SER A 55 -3.22 -5.45 -4.21
CA SER A 55 -3.25 -4.82 -2.88
C SER A 55 -4.56 -4.08 -2.59
N ASP A 56 -5.19 -3.47 -3.60
CA ASP A 56 -6.53 -2.88 -3.45
C ASP A 56 -7.60 -3.96 -3.19
N ARG A 57 -7.56 -5.08 -3.92
CA ARG A 57 -8.50 -6.20 -3.70
C ARG A 57 -8.37 -6.80 -2.30
N SER A 58 -7.15 -6.99 -1.79
CA SER A 58 -6.94 -7.52 -0.45
C SER A 58 -7.30 -6.51 0.64
N LYS A 59 -7.07 -5.20 0.43
CA LYS A 59 -7.61 -4.14 1.30
C LYS A 59 -9.14 -4.20 1.37
N ASP A 60 -9.83 -4.27 0.23
CA ASP A 60 -11.30 -4.30 0.17
C ASP A 60 -11.86 -5.60 0.77
N LYS A 61 -11.12 -6.72 0.67
CA LYS A 61 -11.44 -7.97 1.35
C LYS A 61 -11.35 -7.81 2.88
N LEU A 62 -10.29 -7.17 3.37
CA LEU A 62 -10.11 -6.86 4.79
C LEU A 62 -11.22 -5.93 5.30
N GLN A 63 -11.48 -4.82 4.63
CA GLN A 63 -12.51 -3.86 5.01
C GLN A 63 -13.89 -4.51 5.11
N ARG A 64 -14.27 -5.36 4.13
CA ARG A 64 -15.53 -6.11 4.20
C ARG A 64 -15.55 -7.07 5.38
N LYS A 65 -14.46 -7.81 5.63
CA LYS A 65 -14.37 -8.76 6.74
C LYS A 65 -14.58 -8.07 8.09
N LEU A 66 -13.99 -6.89 8.27
CA LEU A 66 -14.09 -6.13 9.51
C LEU A 66 -15.42 -5.37 9.66
N LEU A 67 -15.98 -4.83 8.57
CA LEU A 67 -17.29 -4.19 8.59
C LEU A 67 -18.37 -5.16 9.08
N HIS A 68 -18.37 -6.38 8.54
CA HIS A 68 -19.27 -7.43 9.00
C HIS A 68 -19.11 -7.68 10.50
N PHE A 69 -17.88 -7.69 11.04
CA PHE A 69 -17.65 -7.87 12.47
C PHE A 69 -18.18 -6.72 13.33
N PHE A 70 -17.99 -5.47 12.91
CA PHE A 70 -18.50 -4.31 13.64
C PHE A 70 -20.02 -4.26 13.67
N GLU A 71 -20.67 -4.42 12.52
CA GLU A 71 -22.13 -4.47 12.43
C GLU A 71 -22.68 -5.59 13.31
N ASN A 72 -21.97 -6.70 13.37
CA ASN A 72 -22.33 -7.88 14.14
C ASN A 72 -22.10 -7.70 15.65
N LEU A 73 -20.97 -7.12 16.07
CA LEU A 73 -20.72 -6.76 17.46
C LEU A 73 -21.75 -5.75 17.98
N GLN A 74 -22.11 -4.75 17.16
CA GLN A 74 -23.09 -3.72 17.52
C GLN A 74 -24.53 -4.26 17.58
N LYS A 75 -24.94 -5.11 16.63
CA LYS A 75 -26.28 -5.74 16.64
C LYS A 75 -26.48 -6.69 17.84
N ASN A 76 -25.40 -7.25 18.39
CA ASN A 76 -25.46 -8.15 19.55
C ASN A 76 -25.63 -7.46 20.92
N LEU A 77 -25.55 -6.12 21.02
CA LEU A 77 -25.86 -5.40 22.26
C LEU A 77 -27.37 -5.35 22.56
N THR A 78 -28.25 -5.70 21.62
CA THR A 78 -29.71 -5.67 21.81
C THR A 78 -30.49 -6.81 21.12
N MET A 79 -29.97 -8.03 21.12
CA MET A 79 -30.51 -9.19 20.38
C MET A 79 -30.24 -9.14 18.86
N SER A 80 -29.74 -10.27 18.36
CA SER A 80 -29.84 -10.79 16.98
C SER A 80 -28.54 -10.83 16.16
N THR A 81 -28.21 -12.08 15.78
CA THR A 81 -27.63 -12.51 14.50
C THR A 81 -26.34 -11.83 14.04
N VAL A 82 -25.23 -12.30 14.60
CA VAL A 82 -23.94 -12.19 13.92
C VAL A 82 -23.85 -13.21 12.79
N LEU A 83 -24.54 -14.35 12.89
CA LEU A 83 -24.26 -15.53 12.06
C LEU A 83 -25.46 -16.42 11.71
N SER A 84 -26.63 -15.87 11.34
CA SER A 84 -27.67 -16.75 10.78
C SER A 84 -28.46 -16.15 9.61
N ASP A 85 -28.21 -16.70 8.42
CA ASP A 85 -29.22 -16.88 7.36
C ASP A 85 -30.26 -17.96 7.72
N PHE A 86 -30.31 -18.42 8.98
CA PHE A 86 -31.28 -19.38 9.47
C PHE A 86 -32.08 -18.77 10.62
N GLY A 87 -33.40 -18.72 10.41
CA GLY A 87 -34.33 -18.06 11.31
C GLY A 87 -34.46 -18.70 12.69
N LYS A 88 -35.03 -17.87 13.58
CA LYS A 88 -35.53 -18.09 14.95
C LYS A 88 -34.50 -18.01 16.09
N SER A 89 -34.90 -17.18 17.06
CA SER A 89 -34.27 -16.85 18.32
C SER A 89 -34.34 -18.01 19.33
N ASP A 90 -33.65 -19.10 19.07
CA ASP A 90 -33.54 -20.18 20.06
C ASP A 90 -32.47 -19.83 21.11
N THR A 91 -32.90 -19.65 22.37
CA THR A 91 -32.08 -19.52 23.58
C THR A 91 -31.48 -20.87 24.02
N SER A 92 -31.29 -21.79 23.08
CA SER A 92 -30.77 -23.11 23.37
C SER A 92 -29.28 -23.02 23.67
N ALA A 93 -28.82 -23.84 24.61
CA ALA A 93 -27.41 -23.91 24.97
C ALA A 93 -26.51 -24.18 23.74
N GLU A 94 -27.01 -24.91 22.75
CA GLU A 94 -26.33 -25.29 21.51
C GLU A 94 -26.02 -24.08 20.62
N ASN A 95 -26.91 -23.08 20.60
CA ASN A 95 -26.70 -21.81 19.89
C ASN A 95 -25.51 -21.01 20.46
N TYR A 96 -25.29 -21.08 21.78
CA TYR A 96 -24.12 -20.43 22.40
C TYR A 96 -22.80 -21.11 22.04
N ILE A 97 -22.74 -22.44 21.88
CA ILE A 97 -21.53 -23.13 21.42
C ILE A 97 -21.16 -22.69 20.00
N VAL A 98 -22.17 -22.59 19.13
CA VAL A 98 -21.99 -22.12 17.75
C VAL A 98 -21.38 -20.71 17.76
N ARG A 99 -21.96 -19.77 18.51
CA ARG A 99 -21.45 -18.39 18.66
C ARG A 99 -19.99 -18.29 19.15
N ILE A 100 -19.59 -19.19 20.04
CA ILE A 100 -18.21 -19.22 20.55
C ILE A 100 -17.23 -19.63 19.44
N HIS A 101 -17.52 -20.72 18.73
CA HIS A 101 -16.67 -21.20 17.63
C HIS A 101 -16.61 -20.19 16.48
N GLU A 102 -17.70 -19.50 16.26
CA GLU A 102 -17.86 -18.43 15.29
C GLU A 102 -16.96 -17.21 15.56
N LEU A 103 -16.92 -16.73 16.80
CA LEU A 103 -15.99 -15.66 17.21
C LEU A 103 -14.53 -16.10 17.05
N LEU A 104 -14.21 -17.32 17.48
CA LEU A 104 -12.89 -17.91 17.31
C LEU A 104 -12.47 -17.95 15.82
N LYS A 105 -13.34 -18.49 14.98
CA LYS A 105 -13.14 -18.60 13.53
C LYS A 105 -12.98 -17.23 12.89
N PHE A 106 -13.74 -16.23 13.34
CA PHE A 106 -13.59 -14.86 12.85
C PHE A 106 -12.16 -14.33 13.05
N PHE A 107 -11.59 -14.43 14.25
CA PHE A 107 -10.25 -13.90 14.52
C PHE A 107 -9.16 -14.61 13.71
N TYR A 108 -9.24 -15.93 13.53
CA TYR A 108 -8.35 -16.66 12.62
C TYR A 108 -8.49 -16.23 11.15
N GLU A 109 -9.73 -16.11 10.66
CA GLU A 109 -9.96 -15.69 9.29
C GLU A 109 -9.53 -14.24 9.07
N ALA A 110 -9.78 -13.35 10.03
CA ALA A 110 -9.34 -11.98 9.99
C ALA A 110 -7.80 -11.89 10.00
N SER A 111 -7.10 -12.66 10.85
CA SER A 111 -5.63 -12.68 10.86
C SER A 111 -5.07 -13.10 9.49
N ASN A 112 -5.67 -14.10 8.84
CA ASN A 112 -5.24 -14.53 7.51
C ASN A 112 -5.46 -13.43 6.44
N VAL A 113 -6.55 -12.67 6.55
CA VAL A 113 -6.83 -11.56 5.62
C VAL A 113 -5.91 -10.36 5.88
N PHE A 114 -5.52 -10.11 7.13
CA PHE A 114 -4.46 -9.13 7.46
C PHE A 114 -3.11 -9.53 6.85
N GLU A 115 -2.73 -10.80 6.97
CA GLU A 115 -1.50 -11.34 6.37
C GLU A 115 -1.51 -11.18 4.85
N GLU A 116 -2.61 -11.55 4.19
CA GLU A 116 -2.78 -11.40 2.74
C GLU A 116 -2.63 -9.94 2.31
N PHE A 117 -3.29 -9.00 2.99
CA PHE A 117 -3.17 -7.58 2.69
C PHE A 117 -1.75 -7.06 2.93
N SER A 118 -1.12 -7.45 4.05
CA SER A 118 0.26 -7.08 4.38
C SER A 118 1.24 -7.52 3.28
N ASN A 119 1.17 -8.78 2.86
CA ASN A 119 2.02 -9.36 1.83
C ASN A 119 1.82 -8.69 0.45
N ASP A 120 0.58 -8.35 0.10
CA ASP A 120 0.28 -7.72 -1.19
C ASP A 120 0.69 -6.23 -1.21
N VAL A 121 0.59 -5.54 -0.08
CA VAL A 121 1.09 -4.16 0.09
C VAL A 121 2.61 -4.11 0.01
N GLU A 122 3.31 -5.04 0.66
CA GLU A 122 4.77 -5.16 0.56
C GLU A 122 5.20 -5.32 -0.91
N LYS A 123 4.58 -6.26 -1.62
CA LYS A 123 4.83 -6.47 -3.06
C LYS A 123 4.55 -5.22 -3.89
N PHE A 124 3.52 -4.46 -3.57
CA PHE A 124 3.25 -3.18 -4.24
C PHE A 124 4.39 -2.17 -4.03
N TYR A 125 4.85 -1.98 -2.79
CA TYR A 125 5.94 -1.05 -2.50
C TYR A 125 7.26 -1.51 -3.13
N GLU A 126 7.57 -2.80 -3.11
CA GLU A 126 8.72 -3.37 -3.81
C GLU A 126 8.63 -3.18 -5.33
N ALA A 127 7.48 -3.50 -5.94
CA ALA A 127 7.26 -3.29 -7.37
C ALA A 127 7.40 -1.82 -7.76
N SER A 128 7.00 -0.89 -6.88
CA SER A 128 7.15 0.56 -7.09
C SER A 128 8.62 0.96 -7.15
N LYS A 129 9.44 0.53 -6.18
CA LYS A 129 10.89 0.77 -6.17
C LYS A 129 11.58 0.14 -7.39
N ASN A 130 11.26 -1.12 -7.67
CA ASN A 130 11.84 -1.87 -8.77
C ASN A 130 11.50 -1.23 -10.13
N SER A 131 10.27 -0.76 -10.30
CA SER A 131 9.85 -0.05 -11.51
C SER A 131 10.59 1.27 -11.68
N SER A 132 10.73 2.05 -10.60
CA SER A 132 11.52 3.29 -10.60
C SER A 132 12.98 3.04 -10.98
N HIS A 133 13.57 1.99 -10.40
CA HIS A 133 14.95 1.61 -10.68
C HIS A 133 15.14 1.10 -12.11
N ALA A 134 14.20 0.29 -12.62
CA ALA A 134 14.23 -0.17 -14.00
C ALA A 134 14.16 0.99 -14.99
N LEU A 135 13.34 2.00 -14.70
CA LEU A 135 13.27 3.25 -15.46
C LEU A 135 14.64 3.98 -15.46
N LEU A 136 15.32 4.06 -14.31
CA LEU A 136 16.68 4.61 -14.21
C LEU A 136 17.70 3.82 -15.05
N LEU A 137 17.69 2.48 -14.97
CA LEU A 137 18.62 1.64 -15.71
C LEU A 137 18.45 1.79 -17.23
N LYS A 138 17.20 1.91 -17.71
CA LYS A 138 16.91 2.14 -19.13
C LYS A 138 17.48 3.48 -19.60
N LEU A 139 17.46 4.51 -18.78
CA LEU A 139 18.06 5.81 -19.13
C LEU A 139 19.58 5.77 -19.29
N ARG A 140 20.26 4.92 -18.54
CA ARG A 140 21.72 4.73 -18.69
C ARG A 140 22.10 4.06 -20.01
N GLN A 141 21.14 3.51 -20.76
CA GLN A 141 21.35 2.91 -22.08
C GLN A 141 21.29 3.95 -23.22
N VAL A 142 21.05 5.23 -22.91
CA VAL A 142 21.08 6.32 -23.89
C VAL A 142 22.46 6.36 -24.60
N PRO A 143 22.50 6.47 -25.94
CA PRO A 143 23.75 6.37 -26.70
C PRO A 143 24.84 7.34 -26.20
N THR A 144 26.06 6.84 -26.02
CA THR A 144 27.23 7.62 -25.59
C THR A 144 27.82 8.50 -26.70
N ALA A 145 27.44 8.26 -27.96
CA ALA A 145 27.88 9.00 -29.15
C ALA A 145 27.04 10.27 -29.37
N GLN A 146 26.96 11.13 -28.34
CA GLN A 146 26.26 12.42 -28.41
C GLN A 146 27.26 13.58 -28.50
N PRO A 147 26.88 14.73 -29.10
CA PRO A 147 27.70 15.94 -29.09
C PRO A 147 28.10 16.34 -27.66
N LYS A 148 29.31 16.88 -27.47
CA LYS A 148 29.88 17.16 -26.14
C LYS A 148 28.96 18.00 -25.25
N TYR A 149 28.28 19.01 -25.80
CA TYR A 149 27.33 19.85 -25.07
C TYR A 149 26.10 19.05 -24.58
N VAL A 150 25.50 18.25 -25.45
CA VAL A 150 24.35 17.38 -25.12
C VAL A 150 24.74 16.36 -24.05
N LYS A 151 25.97 15.83 -24.12
CA LYS A 151 26.50 14.89 -23.12
C LYS A 151 26.52 15.49 -21.71
N VAL A 152 26.94 16.75 -21.55
CA VAL A 152 26.97 17.43 -20.24
C VAL A 152 25.56 17.63 -19.69
N LEU A 153 24.62 18.07 -20.52
CA LEU A 153 23.23 18.25 -20.10
C LEU A 153 22.57 16.94 -19.65
N LEU A 154 22.87 15.84 -20.34
CA LEU A 154 22.41 14.51 -19.96
C LEU A 154 23.02 14.03 -18.65
N THR A 155 24.30 14.31 -18.41
CA THR A 155 24.94 13.99 -17.13
C THR A 155 24.22 14.66 -15.97
N ASN A 156 23.89 15.95 -16.08
CA ASN A 156 23.14 16.66 -15.04
C ASN A 156 21.72 16.10 -14.88
N TYR A 157 21.03 15.84 -15.99
CA TYR A 157 19.68 15.28 -15.97
C TYR A 157 19.62 13.88 -15.33
N PHE A 158 20.64 13.04 -15.58
CA PHE A 158 20.76 11.74 -14.94
C PHE A 158 21.10 11.85 -13.46
N ALA A 159 21.96 12.78 -13.06
CA ALA A 159 22.26 13.02 -11.66
C ALA A 159 21.00 13.40 -10.87
N GLU A 160 20.18 14.33 -11.39
CA GLU A 160 18.90 14.71 -10.78
C GLU A 160 17.93 13.52 -10.67
N MET A 161 17.84 12.70 -11.70
CA MET A 161 16.98 11.53 -11.67
C MET A 161 17.49 10.43 -10.72
N GLU A 162 18.80 10.25 -10.58
CA GLU A 162 19.39 9.35 -9.59
C GLU A 162 19.08 9.81 -8.17
N PHE A 163 19.27 11.11 -7.91
CA PHE A 163 18.92 11.72 -6.64
C PHE A 163 17.42 11.54 -6.33
N PHE A 164 16.55 11.81 -7.30
CA PHE A 164 15.11 11.56 -7.17
C PHE A 164 14.80 10.10 -6.81
N ASN A 165 15.42 9.14 -7.49
CA ASN A 165 15.17 7.71 -7.26
C ASN A 165 15.58 7.25 -5.86
N ILE A 166 16.68 7.79 -5.32
CA ILE A 166 17.13 7.51 -3.95
C ILE A 166 16.05 8.00 -2.97
N MET A 167 15.68 9.28 -3.05
CA MET A 167 14.66 9.89 -2.17
C MET A 167 13.32 9.16 -2.28
N PHE A 168 12.88 8.84 -3.50
CA PHE A 168 11.65 8.10 -3.75
C PHE A 168 11.67 6.73 -3.07
N SER A 169 12.77 5.99 -3.19
CA SER A 169 12.91 4.66 -2.60
C SER A 169 12.91 4.71 -1.07
N GLU A 170 13.57 5.70 -0.47
CA GLU A 170 13.57 5.91 0.98
C GLU A 170 12.17 6.20 1.52
N ILE A 171 11.44 7.12 0.89
CA ILE A 171 10.08 7.49 1.30
C ILE A 171 9.10 6.31 1.14
N VAL A 172 9.22 5.54 0.06
CA VAL A 172 8.43 4.32 -0.13
C VAL A 172 8.78 3.25 0.92
N ASN A 173 10.06 3.11 1.29
CA ASN A 173 10.46 2.20 2.37
C ASN A 173 9.86 2.60 3.71
N ASP A 174 9.85 3.89 4.04
CA ASP A 174 9.28 4.36 5.30
C ASP A 174 7.74 4.12 5.35
N ALA A 175 7.04 4.35 4.24
CA ALA A 175 5.62 4.00 4.11
C ALA A 175 5.38 2.48 4.21
N MET A 176 6.24 1.67 3.61
CA MET A 176 6.19 0.21 3.66
C MET A 176 6.40 -0.31 5.09
N GLU A 177 7.47 0.14 5.77
CA GLU A 177 7.80 -0.23 7.15
C GLU A 177 6.64 0.06 8.08
N TYR A 178 6.02 1.23 7.95
CA TYR A 178 4.84 1.59 8.73
C TYR A 178 3.62 0.70 8.41
N THR A 179 3.25 0.58 7.14
CA THR A 179 2.02 -0.09 6.72
C THR A 179 2.10 -1.59 7.02
N VAL A 180 3.16 -2.25 6.56
CA VAL A 180 3.40 -3.69 6.74
C VAL A 180 3.64 -4.02 8.21
N GLY A 181 4.41 -3.19 8.92
CA GLY A 181 4.66 -3.36 10.35
C GLY A 181 3.38 -3.31 11.17
N THR A 182 2.50 -2.35 10.89
CA THR A 182 1.22 -2.20 11.59
C THR A 182 0.27 -3.35 11.27
N LEU A 183 0.11 -3.75 10.00
CA LEU A 183 -0.74 -4.87 9.62
C LEU A 183 -0.27 -6.19 10.23
N THR A 184 1.04 -6.44 10.24
CA THR A 184 1.65 -7.62 10.86
C THR A 184 1.44 -7.64 12.37
N ALA A 185 1.54 -6.48 13.04
CA ALA A 185 1.25 -6.37 14.47
C ALA A 185 -0.21 -6.75 14.79
N ILE A 186 -1.17 -6.22 14.02
CA ILE A 186 -2.60 -6.54 14.20
C ILE A 186 -2.85 -8.03 13.93
N GLN A 187 -2.28 -8.56 12.85
CA GLN A 187 -2.38 -9.97 12.47
C GLN A 187 -1.95 -10.89 13.63
N LYS A 188 -0.78 -10.62 14.23
CA LYS A 188 -0.25 -11.40 15.36
C LYS A 188 -1.16 -11.34 16.57
N ILE A 189 -1.68 -10.17 16.93
CA ILE A 189 -2.60 -10.02 18.07
C ILE A 189 -3.88 -10.82 17.83
N PHE A 190 -4.46 -10.75 16.63
CA PHE A 190 -5.69 -11.47 16.28
C PHE A 190 -5.47 -12.98 16.29
N PHE A 191 -4.35 -13.44 15.71
CA PHE A 191 -3.99 -14.85 15.71
C PHE A 191 -3.77 -15.38 17.14
N TYR A 192 -2.99 -14.67 17.95
CA TYR A 192 -2.71 -15.07 19.33
C TYR A 192 -3.98 -15.09 20.19
N TYR A 193 -4.87 -14.10 20.02
CA TYR A 193 -6.17 -14.12 20.67
C TYR A 193 -6.99 -15.36 20.28
N ALA A 194 -7.05 -15.68 18.99
CA ALA A 194 -7.75 -16.87 18.52
C ALA A 194 -7.13 -18.15 19.09
N GLU A 195 -5.80 -18.27 19.10
CA GLU A 195 -5.10 -19.42 19.67
C GLU A 195 -5.38 -19.58 21.17
N ALA A 196 -5.32 -18.50 21.94
CA ALA A 196 -5.66 -18.53 23.36
C ALA A 196 -7.10 -19.00 23.59
N GLN A 197 -8.05 -18.52 22.77
CA GLN A 197 -9.45 -18.95 22.84
C GLN A 197 -9.66 -20.42 22.49
N SER A 198 -8.99 -20.90 21.44
CA SER A 198 -8.98 -22.31 21.05
C SER A 198 -8.44 -23.19 22.18
N PHE A 199 -7.33 -22.77 22.80
CA PHE A 199 -6.73 -23.47 23.93
C PHE A 199 -7.66 -23.55 25.14
N ILE A 200 -8.34 -22.45 25.50
CA ILE A 200 -9.32 -22.45 26.59
C ILE A 200 -10.46 -23.42 26.28
N LEU A 201 -11.01 -23.37 25.07
CA LEU A 201 -12.14 -24.22 24.68
C LEU A 201 -11.81 -25.72 24.68
N HIS A 202 -10.60 -26.08 24.27
CA HIS A 202 -10.17 -27.47 24.23
C HIS A 202 -9.72 -28.00 25.61
N ASN A 203 -9.02 -27.19 26.40
CA ASN A 203 -8.38 -27.66 27.64
C ASN A 203 -9.18 -27.32 28.90
N TRP A 204 -9.85 -26.18 28.92
CA TRP A 204 -10.65 -25.76 30.06
C TRP A 204 -12.06 -26.23 29.78
N LYS A 205 -12.38 -27.43 30.27
CA LYS A 205 -13.70 -28.04 30.14
C LYS A 205 -14.76 -27.05 30.66
N LEU A 206 -15.44 -26.35 29.77
CA LEU A 206 -16.53 -25.44 30.13
C LEU A 206 -17.75 -26.28 30.51
N LYS A 207 -18.36 -26.00 31.67
CA LYS A 207 -19.63 -26.62 32.04
C LYS A 207 -20.67 -26.25 30.98
N LEU A 208 -21.34 -27.29 30.50
CA LEU A 208 -22.25 -27.20 29.36
C LEU A 208 -23.68 -26.77 29.74
N ASN A 209 -23.91 -26.26 30.95
CA ASN A 209 -25.19 -25.66 31.33
C ASN A 209 -25.35 -24.24 30.75
N LEU A 210 -26.61 -23.79 30.61
CA LEU A 210 -26.95 -22.53 29.95
C LEU A 210 -26.24 -21.32 30.55
N GLU A 211 -26.28 -21.18 31.88
CA GLU A 211 -25.67 -20.05 32.62
C GLU A 211 -24.16 -19.91 32.32
N CYS A 212 -23.43 -21.01 32.25
CA CYS A 212 -21.99 -20.96 31.99
C CYS A 212 -21.65 -20.65 30.53
N ARG A 213 -22.49 -21.09 29.59
CA ARG A 213 -22.32 -20.73 28.17
C ARG A 213 -22.62 -19.25 27.95
N GLU A 214 -23.64 -18.71 28.60
CA GLU A 214 -23.99 -17.28 28.57
C GLU A 214 -22.85 -16.42 29.13
N LEU A 215 -22.39 -16.73 30.35
CA LEU A 215 -21.28 -15.99 30.98
C LEU A 215 -20.00 -16.02 30.14
N TYR A 216 -19.72 -17.14 29.46
CA TYR A 216 -18.53 -17.25 28.61
C TYR A 216 -18.71 -16.45 27.31
N VAL A 217 -19.88 -16.48 26.67
CA VAL A 217 -20.14 -15.69 25.47
C VAL A 217 -20.05 -14.20 25.76
N ASP A 218 -20.61 -13.72 26.87
CA ASP A 218 -20.50 -12.31 27.27
C ASP A 218 -19.04 -11.90 27.51
N PHE A 219 -18.27 -12.76 28.19
CA PHE A 219 -16.83 -12.58 28.35
C PHE A 219 -16.12 -12.49 26.99
N LEU A 220 -16.39 -13.42 26.07
CA LEU A 220 -15.79 -13.41 24.74
C LEU A 220 -16.15 -12.16 23.95
N GLN A 221 -17.41 -11.72 23.97
CA GLN A 221 -17.85 -10.55 23.24
C GLN A 221 -17.15 -9.29 23.75
N HIS A 222 -17.12 -9.11 25.07
CA HIS A 222 -16.45 -7.97 25.72
C HIS A 222 -14.95 -7.93 25.40
N HIS A 223 -14.27 -9.07 25.54
CA HIS A 223 -12.83 -9.14 25.26
C HIS A 223 -12.52 -9.02 23.77
N SER A 224 -13.35 -9.59 22.90
CA SER A 224 -13.19 -9.46 21.44
C SER A 224 -13.29 -8.01 20.99
N ALA A 225 -14.25 -7.24 21.53
CA ALA A 225 -14.37 -5.82 21.26
C ALA A 225 -13.14 -5.03 21.74
N LYS A 226 -12.65 -5.31 22.96
CA LYS A 226 -11.43 -4.67 23.49
C LYS A 226 -10.19 -4.98 22.68
N ILE A 227 -10.00 -6.24 22.28
CA ILE A 227 -8.86 -6.65 21.44
C ILE A 227 -8.93 -5.98 20.08
N PHE A 228 -10.13 -5.92 19.49
CA PHE A 228 -10.34 -5.21 18.25
C PHE A 228 -9.96 -3.72 18.38
N GLU A 229 -10.50 -3.02 19.37
CA GLU A 229 -10.25 -1.60 19.59
C GLU A 229 -8.76 -1.32 19.86
N CYS A 230 -8.12 -2.13 20.70
CA CYS A 230 -6.71 -1.97 21.05
C CYS A 230 -5.77 -2.19 19.84
N ALA A 231 -5.98 -3.27 19.08
CA ALA A 231 -5.09 -3.62 17.99
C ALA A 231 -5.40 -2.79 16.73
N ALA A 232 -6.67 -2.73 16.35
CA ALA A 232 -7.12 -2.27 15.05
C ALA A 232 -7.91 -0.95 15.09
N GLY A 233 -8.10 -0.30 16.24
CA GLY A 233 -8.86 0.95 16.35
C GLY A 233 -8.30 2.09 15.50
N HIS A 234 -7.51 2.98 16.09
CA HIS A 234 -6.98 4.13 15.34
C HIS A 234 -5.87 3.74 14.34
N ASN A 235 -5.09 2.71 14.66
CA ASN A 235 -3.93 2.32 13.87
C ASN A 235 -4.30 1.80 12.48
N LEU A 236 -5.44 1.10 12.33
CA LEU A 236 -5.84 0.52 11.06
C LEU A 236 -6.36 1.58 10.08
N GLU A 237 -7.16 2.53 10.57
CA GLU A 237 -7.64 3.66 9.77
C GLU A 237 -6.45 4.47 9.23
N LEU A 238 -5.52 4.80 10.11
CA LEU A 238 -4.29 5.50 9.75
C LEU A 238 -3.44 4.71 8.74
N THR A 239 -3.38 3.39 8.88
CA THR A 239 -2.71 2.48 7.94
C THR A 239 -3.36 2.53 6.56
N TYR A 240 -4.70 2.53 6.48
CA TYR A 240 -5.41 2.66 5.21
C TYR A 240 -5.16 4.01 4.56
N ASP A 241 -5.14 5.09 5.33
CA ASP A 241 -4.86 6.43 4.85
C ASP A 241 -3.43 6.54 4.30
N VAL A 242 -2.44 6.04 5.06
CA VAL A 242 -1.03 6.00 4.63
C VAL A 242 -0.89 5.20 3.34
N TYR A 243 -1.48 4.01 3.26
CA TYR A 243 -1.48 3.20 2.04
C TYR A 243 -2.12 3.95 0.86
N ALA A 244 -3.31 4.54 1.05
CA ALA A 244 -4.05 5.19 -0.03
C ALA A 244 -3.32 6.43 -0.57
N VAL A 245 -2.83 7.30 0.31
CA VAL A 245 -2.08 8.51 -0.07
C VAL A 245 -0.77 8.14 -0.75
N THR A 246 -0.04 7.15 -0.22
CA THR A 246 1.21 6.69 -0.83
C THR A 246 0.95 6.09 -2.21
N LYS A 247 -0.06 5.21 -2.35
CA LYS A 247 -0.45 4.63 -3.64
C LYS A 247 -0.76 5.68 -4.70
N LEU A 248 -1.56 6.69 -4.35
CA LEU A 248 -1.94 7.76 -5.29
C LEU A 248 -0.71 8.56 -5.75
N ASN A 249 0.16 8.94 -4.81
CA ASN A 249 1.38 9.67 -5.13
C ASN A 249 2.37 8.84 -5.95
N VAL A 250 2.61 7.59 -5.56
CA VAL A 250 3.47 6.66 -6.30
C VAL A 250 2.97 6.44 -7.73
N LYS A 251 1.66 6.22 -7.91
CA LYS A 251 1.05 6.06 -9.25
C LYS A 251 1.26 7.32 -10.11
N TYR A 252 1.08 8.50 -9.52
CA TYR A 252 1.33 9.77 -10.21
C TYR A 252 2.81 9.93 -10.59
N ILE A 253 3.71 9.72 -9.63
CA ILE A 253 5.18 9.81 -9.81
C ILE A 253 5.64 8.87 -10.92
N MET A 254 5.24 7.60 -10.88
CA MET A 254 5.62 6.63 -11.90
C MET A 254 5.20 7.10 -13.30
N LYS A 255 3.96 7.56 -13.46
CA LYS A 255 3.45 8.06 -14.75
C LYS A 255 4.23 9.27 -15.25
N GLN A 256 4.61 10.16 -14.34
CA GLN A 256 5.41 11.34 -14.63
C GLN A 256 6.86 11.01 -15.00
N LEU A 257 7.46 9.99 -14.38
CA LEU A 257 8.77 9.47 -14.75
C LEU A 257 8.72 8.81 -16.14
N GLU A 258 7.71 7.99 -16.40
CA GLU A 258 7.50 7.36 -17.70
C GLU A 258 7.43 8.40 -18.82
N PHE A 259 6.60 9.45 -18.63
CA PHE A 259 6.47 10.54 -19.59
C PHE A 259 7.81 11.23 -19.86
N ARG A 260 8.58 11.54 -18.82
CA ARG A 260 9.90 12.19 -18.95
C ARG A 260 10.88 11.32 -19.73
N ILE A 261 10.89 10.02 -19.45
CA ILE A 261 11.73 9.05 -20.16
C ILE A 261 11.33 8.96 -21.63
N GLN A 262 10.05 8.86 -21.93
CA GLN A 262 9.55 8.86 -23.32
C GLN A 262 9.92 10.16 -24.04
N ARG A 263 9.77 11.31 -23.39
CA ARG A 263 10.19 12.61 -23.96
C ARG A 263 11.69 12.64 -24.25
N LEU A 264 12.51 12.05 -23.37
CA LEU A 264 13.95 11.92 -23.58
C LEU A 264 14.28 11.01 -24.78
N PHE A 265 13.66 9.84 -24.89
CA PHE A 265 13.87 8.96 -26.05
C PHE A 265 13.41 9.61 -27.36
N ASN A 266 12.27 10.30 -27.37
CA ASN A 266 11.80 11.04 -28.54
C ASN A 266 12.79 12.12 -28.98
N CYS A 267 13.36 12.86 -28.02
CA CYS A 267 14.43 13.82 -28.27
C CYS A 267 15.61 13.19 -29.03
N PHE A 268 16.01 11.95 -28.71
CA PHE A 268 17.10 11.25 -29.41
C PHE A 268 16.72 10.69 -30.78
N ILE A 269 15.51 10.16 -30.93
CA ILE A 269 15.04 9.53 -32.17
C ILE A 269 14.94 10.56 -33.31
N PHE A 270 14.46 11.77 -33.00
CA PHE A 270 14.15 12.77 -34.02
C PHE A 270 15.27 13.81 -34.25
N GLY A 271 16.35 13.79 -33.46
CA GLY A 271 17.60 14.52 -33.73
C GLY A 271 17.53 16.05 -33.68
N SER A 272 16.38 16.65 -33.36
CA SER A 272 16.23 18.12 -33.28
C SER A 272 16.51 18.66 -31.87
N TYR A 273 17.77 18.52 -31.44
CA TYR A 273 18.20 18.84 -30.07
C TYR A 273 17.90 20.28 -29.64
N ALA A 274 17.90 21.24 -30.58
CA ALA A 274 17.64 22.65 -30.30
C ALA A 274 16.17 22.97 -29.96
N ILE A 275 15.22 22.13 -30.37
CA ILE A 275 13.77 22.39 -30.23
C ILE A 275 13.11 21.36 -29.31
N GLN A 276 13.42 20.07 -29.47
CA GLN A 276 12.72 18.99 -28.78
C GLN A 276 13.34 18.60 -27.42
N CYS A 277 14.55 19.07 -27.12
CA CYS A 277 15.28 18.71 -25.91
C CYS A 277 15.53 19.90 -24.96
N THR A 278 14.77 20.98 -25.11
CA THR A 278 14.96 22.23 -24.33
C THR A 278 14.86 22.02 -22.82
N PHE A 279 14.13 20.99 -22.38
CA PHE A 279 14.03 20.58 -20.97
C PHE A 279 15.37 20.13 -20.38
N LEU A 280 16.31 19.65 -21.19
CA LEU A 280 17.65 19.25 -20.72
C LEU A 280 18.48 20.44 -20.24
N ASN A 281 18.14 21.66 -20.64
CA ASN A 281 18.86 22.86 -20.21
C ASN A 281 18.61 23.21 -18.74
N ASN A 282 17.56 22.65 -18.12
CA ASN A 282 17.23 22.87 -16.72
C ASN A 282 16.54 21.62 -16.15
N ALA A 283 17.37 20.66 -15.73
CA ALA A 283 16.92 19.41 -15.13
C ALA A 283 16.11 19.66 -13.85
N ASP A 284 16.61 20.53 -12.97
CA ASP A 284 15.98 20.89 -11.69
C ASP A 284 14.52 21.33 -11.89
N ARG A 285 14.28 22.24 -12.84
CA ARG A 285 12.93 22.72 -13.18
C ARG A 285 12.03 21.62 -13.73
N ASP A 286 12.60 20.66 -14.48
CA ASP A 286 11.80 19.56 -15.01
C ASP A 286 11.40 18.55 -13.92
N PHE A 287 12.23 18.37 -12.90
CA PHE A 287 11.95 17.50 -11.75
C PHE A 287 11.26 18.23 -10.57
N GLU A 288 11.19 19.56 -10.56
CA GLU A 288 10.64 20.38 -9.47
C GLU A 288 9.28 19.87 -8.97
N ASN A 289 8.32 19.67 -9.88
CA ASN A 289 6.98 19.18 -9.52
C ASN A 289 7.00 17.76 -8.91
N LEU A 290 7.96 16.92 -9.31
CA LEU A 290 8.13 15.57 -8.75
C LEU A 290 8.72 15.65 -7.34
N PHE A 291 9.73 16.49 -7.13
CA PHE A 291 10.29 16.72 -5.80
C PHE A 291 9.28 17.35 -4.84
N ILE A 292 8.46 18.30 -5.30
CA ILE A 292 7.37 18.88 -4.49
C ILE A 292 6.39 17.77 -4.06
N LYS A 293 5.95 16.93 -5.00
CA LYS A 293 5.04 15.81 -4.68
C LYS A 293 5.65 14.81 -3.72
N LEU A 294 6.95 14.55 -3.86
CA LEU A 294 7.67 13.65 -2.99
C LEU A 294 7.84 14.24 -1.58
N ALA A 295 8.13 15.53 -1.46
CA ALA A 295 8.22 16.25 -0.19
C ALA A 295 6.85 16.35 0.51
N GLU A 296 5.76 16.57 -0.23
CA GLU A 296 4.40 16.51 0.31
C GLU A 296 4.09 15.13 0.90
N LEU A 297 4.49 14.06 0.22
CA LEU A 297 4.33 12.69 0.71
C LEU A 297 5.18 12.43 1.96
N GLU A 298 6.44 12.84 1.96
CA GLU A 298 7.32 12.72 3.14
C GLU A 298 6.72 13.47 4.34
N MET A 299 6.29 14.72 4.14
CA MET A 299 5.67 15.52 5.19
C MET A 299 4.39 14.86 5.72
N TYR A 300 3.57 14.32 4.82
CA TYR A 300 2.37 13.58 5.20
C TYR A 300 2.70 12.36 6.07
N LEU A 301 3.65 11.52 5.62
CA LEU A 301 4.10 10.35 6.37
C LEU A 301 4.70 10.75 7.71
N ASP A 302 5.54 11.78 7.74
CA ASP A 302 6.14 12.29 8.96
C ASP A 302 5.07 12.76 9.96
N ILE A 303 4.08 13.54 9.53
CA ILE A 303 3.00 13.99 10.42
C ILE A 303 2.21 12.79 10.94
N LYS A 304 1.77 11.91 10.04
CA LYS A 304 0.84 10.82 10.38
C LYS A 304 1.50 9.71 11.19
N THR A 305 2.76 9.38 10.91
CA THR A 305 3.48 8.29 11.59
C THR A 305 4.22 8.77 12.84
N LYS A 306 4.66 10.05 12.94
CA LYS A 306 5.34 10.57 14.14
C LYS A 306 4.38 10.98 15.27
N THR A 307 3.10 11.26 14.99
CA THR A 307 2.08 11.45 16.04
C THR A 307 1.66 10.15 16.74
N GLY A 308 2.13 8.99 16.27
CA GLY A 308 1.90 7.70 16.91
C GLY A 308 3.10 6.76 16.74
N LEU A 309 3.96 6.69 17.77
CA LEU A 309 4.87 5.56 18.05
C LEU A 309 6.01 5.23 17.06
N VAL A 310 6.33 6.05 16.04
CA VAL A 310 7.44 5.73 15.09
C VAL A 310 8.72 6.56 15.31
N SER A 311 8.78 7.39 16.36
CA SER A 311 10.01 8.12 16.72
C SER A 311 11.16 7.23 17.22
N VAL A 312 10.95 5.92 17.36
CA VAL A 312 11.98 4.95 17.80
C VAL A 312 12.75 4.33 16.61
N LEU A 313 12.18 4.31 15.40
CA LEU A 313 12.75 3.57 14.27
C LEU A 313 13.81 4.35 13.48
N ARG A 314 13.64 5.68 13.33
CA ARG A 314 14.63 6.53 12.61
C ARG A 314 15.97 6.66 13.37
N ARG A 315 16.02 6.35 14.67
CA ARG A 315 17.26 6.34 15.49
C ARG A 315 17.97 4.98 15.56
N ARG A 316 17.34 3.89 15.08
CA ARG A 316 17.86 2.50 15.18
C ARG A 316 18.52 1.95 13.90
N ARG A 317 18.53 2.67 12.77
CA ARG A 317 19.29 2.24 11.57
C ARG A 317 20.82 2.21 11.76
N GLY A 318 21.34 2.61 12.93
CA GLY A 318 22.78 2.58 13.25
C GLY A 318 23.26 1.43 14.14
N ARG A 319 22.41 0.85 15.00
CA ARG A 319 22.72 -0.24 15.95
C ARG A 319 21.40 -0.91 16.30
N ASP A 320 21.40 -2.24 16.39
CA ASP A 320 20.29 -3.10 16.82
C ASP A 320 19.30 -3.54 15.72
N ALA A 321 19.82 -4.26 14.73
CA ALA A 321 19.04 -5.25 13.98
C ALA A 321 18.61 -6.46 14.86
N ASP A 322 19.07 -6.52 16.11
CA ASP A 322 18.80 -7.59 17.08
C ASP A 322 17.64 -7.28 18.06
N GLU A 323 17.02 -6.10 18.02
CA GLU A 323 15.93 -5.73 18.95
C GLU A 323 14.50 -5.89 18.38
N PHE A 324 14.35 -6.33 17.13
CA PHE A 324 13.04 -6.65 16.54
C PHE A 324 12.48 -8.03 16.95
N THR A 325 13.20 -8.75 17.81
CA THR A 325 12.81 -10.06 18.38
C THR A 325 11.90 -9.98 19.61
N LYS A 326 11.47 -8.81 20.09
CA LYS A 326 10.43 -8.74 21.13
C LYS A 326 9.02 -8.69 20.54
N ALA A 327 8.64 -9.76 19.84
CA ALA A 327 7.24 -10.04 19.51
C ALA A 327 6.34 -9.98 20.76
N ASP A 328 6.89 -10.34 21.93
CA ASP A 328 6.25 -10.27 23.24
C ASP A 328 5.75 -8.86 23.60
N SER A 329 6.50 -7.79 23.23
CA SER A 329 6.19 -6.41 23.63
C SER A 329 4.97 -5.78 22.94
N ILE A 330 4.55 -6.31 21.79
CA ILE A 330 3.39 -5.82 21.02
C ILE A 330 2.13 -6.54 21.47
N ILE A 331 2.23 -7.84 21.76
CA ILE A 331 1.13 -8.65 22.28
C ILE A 331 0.74 -8.15 23.68
N ASP A 332 1.73 -7.87 24.53
CA ASP A 332 1.56 -7.36 25.90
C ASP A 332 0.77 -6.05 26.01
N LYS A 333 0.67 -5.27 24.92
CA LYS A 333 -0.10 -4.02 24.90
C LYS A 333 -1.61 -4.24 24.83
N CYS A 334 -2.05 -5.34 24.21
CA CYS A 334 -3.48 -5.62 24.02
C CYS A 334 -3.95 -6.87 24.77
N LEU A 335 -3.07 -7.85 24.98
CA LEU A 335 -3.33 -9.07 25.74
C LEU A 335 -2.32 -9.15 26.88
N LEU A 336 -2.80 -9.15 28.12
CA LEU A 336 -1.94 -9.37 29.28
C LEU A 336 -1.38 -10.81 29.24
N ASN A 337 -0.12 -10.99 29.66
CA ASN A 337 0.58 -12.27 29.72
C ASN A 337 -0.18 -13.42 30.42
N ASP A 338 -1.15 -13.10 31.29
CA ASP A 338 -1.99 -14.07 32.01
C ASP A 338 -3.41 -14.20 31.45
N PHE A 339 -3.67 -13.80 30.20
CA PHE A 339 -4.98 -14.01 29.58
C PHE A 339 -5.31 -15.52 29.51
N PRO A 340 -6.51 -15.96 29.93
CA PRO A 340 -7.63 -15.19 30.47
C PRO A 340 -7.70 -15.20 32.02
N ARG A 341 -6.77 -15.87 32.71
CA ARG A 341 -6.81 -16.19 34.17
C ARG A 341 -7.15 -14.99 35.06
N ASN A 342 -6.57 -13.84 34.78
CA ASN A 342 -6.74 -12.63 35.58
C ASN A 342 -7.93 -11.77 35.14
N GLN A 343 -8.54 -12.08 34.00
CA GLN A 343 -9.66 -11.32 33.41
C GLN A 343 -11.01 -12.04 33.54
N ILE A 344 -11.01 -13.35 33.80
CA ILE A 344 -12.22 -14.13 34.06
C ILE A 344 -12.79 -13.78 35.45
N SER A 345 -14.09 -13.47 35.50
CA SER A 345 -14.81 -13.23 36.76
C SER A 345 -14.90 -14.50 37.63
N ASN A 346 -14.97 -14.35 38.96
CA ASN A 346 -15.08 -15.52 39.86
C ASN A 346 -16.29 -16.43 39.54
N ARG A 347 -17.39 -15.84 39.03
CA ARG A 347 -18.55 -16.59 38.56
C ARG A 347 -18.21 -17.47 37.36
N LEU A 348 -17.54 -16.90 36.35
CA LEU A 348 -17.12 -17.64 35.17
C LEU A 348 -15.99 -18.65 35.48
N LYS A 349 -15.13 -18.41 36.49
CA LYS A 349 -14.18 -19.43 36.98
C LYS A 349 -14.91 -20.68 37.46
N GLY A 350 -16.00 -20.52 38.22
CA GLY A 350 -16.83 -21.64 38.69
C GLY A 350 -17.53 -22.44 37.57
N CYS A 351 -17.55 -21.89 36.35
CA CYS A 351 -18.06 -22.55 35.16
C CYS A 351 -17.05 -23.46 34.46
N PHE A 352 -15.76 -23.33 34.77
CA PHE A 352 -14.79 -24.33 34.36
C PHE A 352 -14.72 -25.41 35.44
N TYR A 353 -14.48 -26.67 35.08
CA TYR A 353 -14.17 -27.67 36.09
C TYR A 353 -12.89 -27.21 36.78
N ASN A 354 -13.00 -26.80 38.04
CA ASN A 354 -11.87 -26.35 38.83
C ASN A 354 -10.85 -27.48 39.01
N PHE A 355 -9.59 -27.06 39.04
CA PHE A 355 -8.41 -27.73 39.60
C PHE A 355 -8.70 -28.57 40.85
#